data_AF-L1MTY5-F1
#
_entry.id   AF-L1MTY5-F1
#
_cell.length_a   1.000
_cell.length_b   1.000
_cell.length_c   1.000
_cell.angle_alpha   90.00
_cell.angle_beta   90.00
_cell.angle_gamma   90.00
#
_symmetry.space_group_name_H-M   'P 1'
#
loop_
_entity.id
_entity.type
_entity.pdbx_description
1 polymer ?
#
loop_
_entity_poly.entity_id
_entity_poly.type
_entity_poly.pdbx_seq_one_letter_code
_entity_poly.pdbx_strand_id
1 'polypeptide(L)'
;MVLARALAMIAFAPDLPEDVFFEGRDGLWHSWWHSGAFTAPTQEGCIRQAEEALKEAQAVLEKADLLILTLSTDHGYYLKETLSCGSLVANCHKMPSKMFEEKVTSLDQSISVWESLLPLIKAKFPQLHLLWTVSPYRYAKHGMHESQLSKARLHLTIDHLIHSKVANANSLHQENELMGLMDKSMLCKKISESFAKNSEIFGNCSEFFEKMSENLLKKSEISSSNIGRDQEDSLPSMQKAAEESSDVVTSSLASTCDTWQHYYPAYEILLDELRDYRFFAPDMLHPSEQAVDYIWEKFRLAAFSPELQDCASQLYSIRQALSHRPLHPESEDYRLFYTQTQQRIEKFAQRFGFIPK
;
A
#
# COMPACT_ATOMS: atom_id res chain seq x y z
N MET A 1 -9.83 -5.43 -1.69
CA MET A 1 -10.81 -4.41 -1.24
C MET A 1 -10.48 -3.81 0.13
N VAL A 2 -10.18 -4.62 1.16
CA VAL A 2 -9.81 -4.11 2.50
C VAL A 2 -8.67 -3.07 2.46
N LEU A 3 -7.62 -3.32 1.65
CA LEU A 3 -6.51 -2.38 1.47
C LEU A 3 -6.95 -1.03 0.88
N ALA A 4 -7.87 -1.03 -0.09
CA ALA A 4 -8.38 0.21 -0.68
C ALA A 4 -9.15 1.03 0.37
N ARG A 5 -10.00 0.38 1.18
CA ARG A 5 -10.65 1.05 2.32
C ARG A 5 -9.63 1.60 3.30
N ALA A 6 -8.66 0.81 3.73
CA ALA A 6 -7.64 1.24 4.68
C ALA A 6 -6.86 2.46 4.16
N LEU A 7 -6.42 2.44 2.90
CA LEU A 7 -5.74 3.57 2.28
C LEU A 7 -6.63 4.82 2.24
N ALA A 8 -7.90 4.66 1.91
CA ALA A 8 -8.84 5.77 1.89
C ALA A 8 -9.05 6.36 3.30
N MET A 9 -9.19 5.52 4.32
CA MET A 9 -9.30 5.94 5.71
C MET A 9 -8.04 6.69 6.19
N ILE A 10 -6.85 6.16 5.89
CA ILE A 10 -5.57 6.81 6.26
C ILE A 10 -5.43 8.16 5.53
N ALA A 11 -5.68 8.17 4.22
CA ALA A 11 -5.49 9.35 3.40
C ALA A 11 -6.43 10.49 3.80
N PHE A 12 -7.67 10.20 4.18
CA PHE A 12 -8.68 11.24 4.34
C PHE A 12 -9.27 11.38 5.74
N ALA A 13 -8.99 10.43 6.64
CA ALA A 13 -9.39 10.44 8.04
C ALA A 13 -10.85 10.86 8.30
N PRO A 14 -11.85 10.23 7.65
CA PRO A 14 -13.24 10.43 8.05
C PRO A 14 -13.49 9.78 9.42
N ASP A 15 -14.56 10.20 10.09
CA ASP A 15 -14.98 9.62 11.37
C ASP A 15 -15.23 8.11 11.24
N LEU A 16 -14.82 7.35 12.25
CA LEU A 16 -15.03 5.91 12.29
C LEU A 16 -16.50 5.61 12.67
N PRO A 17 -17.23 4.81 11.87
CA PRO A 17 -18.60 4.45 12.20
C PRO A 17 -18.67 3.63 13.48
N GLU A 18 -19.58 3.99 14.39
CA GLU A 18 -19.69 3.34 15.71
C GLU A 18 -20.01 1.84 15.61
N ASP A 19 -20.80 1.45 14.61
CA ASP A 19 -21.24 0.07 14.36
C ASP A 19 -20.15 -0.85 13.76
N VAL A 20 -18.97 -0.29 13.45
CA VAL A 20 -17.76 -1.08 13.14
C VAL A 20 -17.19 -1.74 14.40
N PHE A 21 -17.47 -1.19 15.58
CA PHE A 21 -16.97 -1.69 16.85
C PHE A 21 -17.99 -2.61 17.52
N PHE A 22 -17.50 -3.69 18.11
CA PHE A 22 -18.34 -4.69 18.74
C PHE A 22 -17.61 -5.38 19.89
N GLU A 23 -18.38 -5.93 20.83
CA GLU A 23 -17.85 -6.76 21.91
C GLU A 23 -17.65 -8.20 21.42
N GLY A 24 -16.41 -8.68 21.53
CA GLY A 24 -16.01 -10.04 21.20
C GLY A 24 -16.39 -11.05 22.28
N ARG A 25 -16.24 -12.34 21.96
CA ARG A 25 -16.51 -13.44 22.91
C ARG A 25 -15.51 -13.52 24.06
N ASP A 26 -14.41 -12.78 23.96
CA ASP A 26 -13.40 -12.60 24.99
C ASP A 26 -13.73 -11.46 25.97
N GLY A 27 -14.87 -10.77 25.79
CA GLY A 27 -15.28 -9.64 26.63
C GLY A 27 -14.48 -8.36 26.37
N LEU A 28 -13.75 -8.31 25.25
CA LEU A 28 -13.05 -7.12 24.79
C LEU A 28 -13.78 -6.52 23.59
N TRP A 29 -13.62 -5.23 23.41
CA TRP A 29 -14.05 -4.52 22.21
C TRP A 29 -13.04 -4.74 21.09
N HIS A 30 -13.56 -4.93 19.89
CA HIS A 30 -12.82 -5.12 18.65
C HIS A 30 -13.42 -4.24 17.55
N SER A 31 -12.72 -4.15 16.42
CA SER A 31 -13.19 -3.46 15.24
C SER A 31 -13.21 -4.40 14.03
N TRP A 32 -14.33 -4.47 13.32
CA TRP A 32 -14.45 -5.26 12.09
C TRP A 32 -13.46 -4.84 11.00
N TRP A 33 -12.94 -3.62 11.07
CA TRP A 33 -12.03 -3.06 10.08
C TRP A 33 -10.55 -3.21 10.43
N HIS A 34 -10.24 -3.68 11.64
CA HIS A 34 -8.87 -3.76 12.13
C HIS A 34 -8.49 -5.20 12.52
N SER A 35 -7.19 -5.44 12.66
CA SER A 35 -6.66 -6.72 13.16
C SER A 35 -6.95 -6.87 14.66
N GLY A 36 -6.72 -8.07 15.21
CA GLY A 36 -6.86 -8.32 16.65
C GLY A 36 -5.85 -7.58 17.54
N ALA A 37 -4.98 -6.74 16.98
CA ALA A 37 -4.15 -5.81 17.74
C ALA A 37 -4.95 -4.59 18.24
N PHE A 38 -6.09 -4.30 17.60
CA PHE A 38 -6.98 -3.20 17.95
C PHE A 38 -8.09 -3.73 18.86
N THR A 39 -7.81 -3.73 20.15
CA THR A 39 -8.72 -4.25 21.16
C THR A 39 -8.58 -3.51 22.48
N ALA A 40 -9.69 -3.32 23.18
CA ALA A 40 -9.70 -2.65 24.47
C ALA A 40 -10.85 -3.16 25.37
N PRO A 41 -10.79 -2.97 26.69
CA PRO A 41 -11.91 -3.31 27.59
C PRO A 41 -13.18 -2.46 27.40
N THR A 42 -13.10 -1.35 26.66
CA THR A 42 -14.21 -0.40 26.45
C THR A 42 -14.29 -0.02 24.98
N GLN A 43 -15.48 0.30 24.48
CA GLN A 43 -15.69 0.75 23.10
C GLN A 43 -14.86 2.00 22.81
N GLU A 44 -14.91 2.98 23.71
CA GLU A 44 -14.19 4.24 23.58
C GLU A 44 -12.67 4.02 23.58
N GLY A 45 -12.17 3.04 24.34
CA GLY A 45 -10.76 2.66 24.32
C GLY A 45 -10.35 2.09 22.96
N CYS A 46 -11.20 1.25 22.36
CA CYS A 46 -10.93 0.64 21.06
C CYS A 46 -10.99 1.68 19.94
N ILE A 47 -11.95 2.61 20.01
CA ILE A 47 -12.06 3.74 19.07
C ILE A 47 -10.81 4.60 19.14
N ARG A 48 -10.40 5.05 20.34
CA ARG A 48 -9.18 5.87 20.51
C ARG A 48 -7.95 5.19 19.93
N GLN A 49 -7.77 3.89 20.16
CA GLN A 49 -6.64 3.14 19.61
C GLN A 49 -6.65 3.13 18.07
N ALA A 50 -7.82 2.97 17.45
CA ALA A 50 -7.97 3.01 16.00
C ALA A 50 -7.67 4.41 15.43
N GLU A 51 -8.21 5.46 16.06
CA GLU A 51 -8.00 6.85 15.65
C GLU A 51 -6.53 7.28 15.79
N GLU A 52 -5.87 6.91 16.89
CA GLU A 52 -4.44 7.16 17.11
C GLU A 52 -3.59 6.51 16.01
N ALA A 53 -3.87 5.24 15.68
CA ALA A 53 -3.14 4.55 14.62
C ALA A 53 -3.41 5.15 13.23
N LEU A 54 -4.65 5.58 12.94
CA LEU A 54 -4.97 6.27 11.69
C LEU A 54 -4.19 7.59 11.58
N LYS A 55 -4.12 8.35 12.67
CA LYS A 55 -3.37 9.62 12.71
C LYS A 55 -1.88 9.41 12.52
N GLU A 56 -1.31 8.39 13.17
CA GLU A 56 0.10 8.02 12.97
C GLU A 56 0.37 7.58 11.53
N ALA A 57 -0.49 6.73 10.95
CA ALA A 57 -0.36 6.26 9.59
C ALA A 57 -0.50 7.41 8.57
N GLN A 58 -1.40 8.36 8.81
CA GLN A 58 -1.57 9.54 7.96
C GLN A 58 -0.31 10.41 7.98
N ALA A 59 0.27 10.66 9.16
CA ALA A 59 1.50 11.44 9.30
C ALA A 59 2.71 10.78 8.61
N VAL A 60 2.73 9.44 8.52
CA VAL A 60 3.72 8.70 7.73
C VAL A 60 3.44 8.87 6.24
N LEU A 61 2.19 8.68 5.81
CA LEU A 61 1.80 8.78 4.40
C LEU A 61 2.05 10.17 3.82
N GLU A 62 1.84 11.24 4.59
CA GLU A 62 2.13 12.63 4.19
C GLU A 62 3.59 12.89 3.83
N LYS A 63 4.52 12.12 4.42
CA LYS A 63 5.97 12.25 4.21
C LYS A 63 6.54 11.16 3.30
N ALA A 64 5.72 10.20 2.89
CA ALA A 64 6.19 9.06 2.13
C ALA A 64 6.43 9.43 0.66
N ASP A 65 7.59 9.01 0.14
CA ASP A 65 7.88 9.04 -1.30
C ASP A 65 7.39 7.76 -2.01
N LEU A 66 7.27 6.65 -1.27
CA LEU A 66 6.89 5.34 -1.79
C LEU A 66 5.85 4.66 -0.90
N LEU A 67 4.72 4.27 -1.48
CA LEU A 67 3.72 3.39 -0.88
C LEU A 67 3.78 2.01 -1.55
N ILE A 68 3.98 0.96 -0.77
CA ILE A 68 4.01 -0.42 -1.27
C ILE A 68 2.67 -1.09 -0.95
N LEU A 69 2.00 -1.63 -1.97
CA LEU A 69 0.74 -2.35 -1.83
C LEU A 69 0.90 -3.81 -2.25
N THR A 70 0.93 -4.70 -1.26
CA THR A 70 0.99 -6.14 -1.47
C THR A 70 -0.42 -6.74 -1.52
N LEU A 71 -0.89 -7.10 -2.71
CA LEU A 71 -2.16 -7.79 -2.88
C LEU A 71 -1.97 -9.30 -2.65
N SER A 72 -2.81 -9.91 -1.83
CA SER A 72 -2.65 -11.33 -1.46
C SER A 72 -3.78 -12.22 -2.00
N THR A 73 -5.03 -11.77 -1.89
CA THR A 73 -6.22 -12.47 -2.37
C THR A 73 -7.32 -11.46 -2.70
N ASP A 74 -8.25 -11.86 -3.56
CA ASP A 74 -9.51 -11.16 -3.85
C ASP A 74 -10.72 -11.76 -3.12
N HIS A 75 -10.50 -12.74 -2.25
CA HIS A 75 -11.50 -13.23 -1.31
C HIS A 75 -11.70 -12.22 -0.18
N GLY A 76 -12.94 -11.83 0.08
CA GLY A 76 -13.35 -10.98 1.18
C GLY A 76 -14.38 -11.67 2.06
N TYR A 77 -14.34 -11.38 3.36
CA TYR A 77 -15.38 -11.80 4.30
C TYR A 77 -16.34 -10.64 4.52
N TYR A 78 -17.63 -10.93 4.45
CA TYR A 78 -18.70 -9.96 4.59
C TYR A 78 -19.60 -10.40 5.74
N LEU A 79 -19.94 -9.50 6.64
CA LEU A 79 -21.03 -9.72 7.59
C LEU A 79 -22.34 -9.91 6.81
N LYS A 80 -23.15 -10.88 7.24
CA LYS A 80 -24.51 -11.01 6.71
C LYS A 80 -25.44 -9.90 7.19
N GLU A 81 -25.07 -9.28 8.31
CA GLU A 81 -25.70 -8.06 8.79
C GLU A 81 -25.08 -6.86 8.05
N THR A 82 -25.94 -5.92 7.65
CA THR A 82 -25.51 -4.70 6.97
C THR A 82 -25.19 -3.64 8.01
N LEU A 83 -23.91 -3.27 8.08
CA LEU A 83 -23.46 -2.09 8.82
C LEU A 83 -23.70 -0.84 7.95
N SER A 84 -23.82 0.31 8.61
CA SER A 84 -23.83 1.64 7.97
C SER A 84 -22.59 1.87 7.09
N CYS A 85 -21.50 1.20 7.42
CA CYS A 85 -20.21 1.32 6.77
C CYS A 85 -19.95 0.25 5.69
N GLY A 86 -20.96 -0.56 5.34
CA GLY A 86 -20.80 -1.73 4.49
C GLY A 86 -20.29 -2.95 5.26
N SER A 87 -20.52 -4.14 4.71
CA SER A 87 -20.35 -5.40 5.44
C SER A 87 -18.96 -6.04 5.33
N LEU A 88 -18.06 -5.52 4.49
CA LEU A 88 -16.72 -6.08 4.31
C LEU A 88 -15.89 -5.96 5.61
N VAL A 89 -15.34 -7.07 6.10
CA VAL A 89 -14.51 -7.09 7.31
C VAL A 89 -13.04 -7.38 6.99
N ALA A 90 -12.13 -6.79 7.77
CA ALA A 90 -10.70 -7.06 7.70
C ALA A 90 -10.31 -8.29 8.55
N ASN A 91 -11.07 -8.56 9.62
CA ASN A 91 -10.86 -9.69 10.50
C ASN A 91 -12.20 -10.17 11.06
N CYS A 92 -12.38 -11.48 11.14
CA CYS A 92 -13.59 -12.08 11.71
C CYS A 92 -13.51 -12.28 13.24
N HIS A 93 -12.36 -12.00 13.87
CA HIS A 93 -12.14 -12.03 15.33
C HIS A 93 -12.62 -13.32 16.00
N LYS A 94 -12.44 -14.46 15.31
CA LYS A 94 -12.90 -15.79 15.75
C LYS A 94 -14.40 -15.85 16.08
N MET A 95 -15.21 -14.96 15.50
CA MET A 95 -16.68 -14.98 15.62
C MET A 95 -17.29 -16.14 14.82
N PRO A 96 -18.53 -16.57 15.11
CA PRO A 96 -19.14 -17.72 14.47
C PRO A 96 -19.19 -17.56 12.94
N SER A 97 -18.68 -18.55 12.20
CA SER A 97 -18.61 -18.49 10.72
C SER A 97 -19.96 -18.22 10.05
N LYS A 98 -21.08 -18.63 10.68
CA LYS A 98 -22.44 -18.37 10.19
C LYS A 98 -22.78 -16.89 10.03
N MET A 99 -22.08 -15.98 10.73
CA MET A 99 -22.24 -14.53 10.64
C MET A 99 -21.66 -13.96 9.36
N PHE A 100 -20.79 -14.72 8.68
CA PHE A 100 -20.06 -14.23 7.53
C PHE A 100 -20.48 -14.97 6.26
N GLU A 101 -20.31 -14.27 5.15
CA GLU A 101 -20.30 -14.81 3.81
C GLU A 101 -18.94 -14.49 3.19
N GLU A 102 -18.32 -15.48 2.56
CA GLU A 102 -17.09 -15.27 1.80
C GLU A 102 -17.46 -15.01 0.34
N LYS A 103 -16.98 -13.90 -0.20
CA LYS A 103 -17.21 -13.51 -1.58
C LYS A 103 -15.90 -13.26 -2.29
N VAL A 104 -15.89 -13.57 -3.57
CA VAL A 104 -14.79 -13.26 -4.47
C VAL A 104 -15.06 -11.91 -5.11
N THR A 105 -14.11 -10.98 -4.97
CA THR A 105 -14.20 -9.68 -5.64
C THR A 105 -13.96 -9.90 -7.14
N SER A 106 -14.86 -9.40 -7.99
CA SER A 106 -14.66 -9.49 -9.43
C SER A 106 -13.53 -8.58 -9.91
N LEU A 107 -13.02 -8.84 -11.12
CA LEU A 107 -12.01 -8.00 -11.76
C LEU A 107 -12.53 -6.56 -11.94
N ASP A 108 -13.72 -6.41 -12.50
CA ASP A 108 -14.34 -5.10 -12.75
C ASP A 108 -14.57 -4.30 -11.46
N GLN A 109 -15.03 -4.98 -10.39
CA GLN A 109 -15.20 -4.34 -9.09
C GLN A 109 -13.86 -3.90 -8.51
N SER A 110 -12.83 -4.73 -8.65
CA SER A 110 -11.48 -4.41 -8.17
C SER A 110 -10.90 -3.19 -8.89
N ILE A 111 -11.02 -3.16 -10.21
CA ILE A 111 -10.58 -2.03 -11.05
C ILE A 111 -11.37 -0.77 -10.67
N SER A 112 -12.70 -0.83 -10.65
CA SER A 112 -13.58 0.29 -10.36
C SER A 112 -13.22 0.98 -9.03
N VAL A 113 -12.98 0.21 -7.97
CA VAL A 113 -12.61 0.75 -6.66
C VAL A 113 -11.31 1.53 -6.71
N TRP A 114 -10.27 0.93 -7.30
CA TRP A 114 -8.95 1.57 -7.36
C TRP A 114 -8.91 2.75 -8.33
N GLU A 115 -9.57 2.67 -9.48
CA GLU A 115 -9.68 3.80 -10.41
C GLU A 115 -10.40 5.01 -9.81
N SER A 116 -11.23 4.79 -8.80
CA SER A 116 -11.90 5.88 -8.07
C SER A 116 -11.02 6.50 -7.00
N LEU A 117 -10.19 5.68 -6.36
CA LEU A 117 -9.37 6.09 -5.22
C LEU A 117 -8.03 6.70 -5.66
N LEU A 118 -7.34 6.08 -6.61
CA LEU A 118 -5.97 6.46 -6.99
C LEU A 118 -5.85 7.91 -7.47
N PRO A 119 -6.78 8.49 -8.25
CA PRO A 119 -6.70 9.91 -8.62
C PRO A 119 -6.76 10.83 -7.40
N LEU A 120 -7.59 10.49 -6.40
CA LEU A 120 -7.70 11.26 -5.16
C LEU A 120 -6.42 11.15 -4.32
N ILE A 121 -5.82 9.96 -4.26
CA ILE A 121 -4.53 9.73 -3.59
C ILE A 121 -3.44 10.54 -4.27
N LYS A 122 -3.35 10.48 -5.61
CA LYS A 122 -2.33 11.22 -6.36
C LYS A 122 -2.50 12.74 -6.25
N ALA A 123 -3.74 13.22 -6.27
CA ALA A 123 -4.03 14.64 -6.05
C ALA A 123 -3.65 15.12 -4.65
N LYS A 124 -3.85 14.27 -3.62
CA LYS A 124 -3.51 14.60 -2.23
C LYS A 124 -2.01 14.47 -1.94
N PHE A 125 -1.35 13.48 -2.54
CA PHE A 125 0.08 13.20 -2.35
C PHE A 125 0.80 13.16 -3.71
N PRO A 126 1.03 14.31 -4.37
CA PRO A 126 1.63 14.36 -5.70
C PRO A 126 3.04 13.75 -5.78
N GLN A 127 3.80 13.78 -4.68
CA GLN A 127 5.14 13.19 -4.58
C GLN A 127 5.13 11.67 -4.45
N LEU A 128 4.00 11.07 -4.07
CA LEU A 128 3.93 9.66 -3.75
C LEU A 128 4.03 8.82 -5.03
N HIS A 129 4.93 7.84 -5.00
CA HIS A 129 5.00 6.72 -5.92
C HIS A 129 4.34 5.50 -5.29
N LEU A 130 3.76 4.64 -6.13
CA LEU A 130 3.08 3.43 -5.74
C LEU A 130 3.79 2.21 -6.32
N LEU A 131 4.13 1.25 -5.46
CA LEU A 131 4.72 -0.02 -5.86
C LEU A 131 3.77 -1.16 -5.51
N TRP A 132 3.14 -1.70 -6.55
CA TRP A 132 2.29 -2.87 -6.47
C TRP A 132 3.13 -4.13 -6.37
N THR A 133 2.65 -5.11 -5.61
CA THR A 133 3.21 -6.47 -5.67
C THR A 133 2.13 -7.49 -5.31
N VAL A 134 2.29 -8.72 -5.80
CA VAL A 134 1.43 -9.84 -5.43
C VAL A 134 2.18 -10.73 -4.45
N SER A 135 1.53 -11.06 -3.33
CA SER A 135 2.13 -11.94 -2.33
C SER A 135 2.39 -13.34 -2.91
N PRO A 136 3.57 -13.94 -2.68
CA PRO A 136 3.87 -15.31 -3.08
C PRO A 136 3.11 -16.40 -2.29
N TYR A 137 2.40 -16.03 -1.22
CA TYR A 137 1.67 -17.00 -0.39
C TYR A 137 0.55 -17.73 -1.16
N ARG A 138 0.48 -19.06 -0.96
CA ARG A 138 -0.49 -19.96 -1.61
C ARG A 138 -1.74 -20.17 -0.74
N TYR A 139 -2.90 -19.74 -1.23
CA TYR A 139 -4.18 -19.88 -0.53
C TYR A 139 -4.82 -21.26 -0.76
N ALA A 140 -4.20 -22.30 -0.21
CA ALA A 140 -4.67 -23.69 -0.38
C ALA A 140 -6.08 -23.96 0.14
N LYS A 141 -6.60 -23.13 1.06
CA LYS A 141 -7.96 -23.22 1.59
C LYS A 141 -9.03 -23.30 0.49
N HIS A 142 -8.81 -22.61 -0.64
CA HIS A 142 -9.76 -22.57 -1.76
C HIS A 142 -9.41 -23.55 -2.87
N GLY A 143 -8.35 -24.36 -2.69
CA GLY A 143 -7.76 -25.18 -3.73
C GLY A 143 -6.72 -24.41 -4.55
N MET A 144 -5.71 -25.14 -5.05
CA MET A 144 -4.61 -24.52 -5.78
C MET A 144 -5.06 -23.85 -7.08
N HIS A 145 -6.06 -24.41 -7.76
CA HIS A 145 -6.62 -23.79 -8.97
C HIS A 145 -7.23 -22.41 -8.67
N GLU A 146 -8.07 -22.31 -7.63
CA GLU A 146 -8.67 -21.03 -7.24
C GLU A 146 -7.62 -20.04 -6.75
N SER A 147 -6.59 -20.51 -6.02
CA SER A 147 -5.45 -19.67 -5.65
C SER A 147 -4.79 -19.07 -6.90
N GLN A 148 -4.56 -19.85 -7.98
CA GLN A 148 -4.00 -19.31 -9.23
C GLN A 148 -4.94 -18.31 -9.91
N LEU A 149 -6.25 -18.57 -9.93
CA LEU A 149 -7.24 -17.65 -10.50
C LEU A 149 -7.30 -16.32 -9.74
N SER A 150 -7.22 -16.37 -8.41
CA SER A 150 -7.14 -15.19 -7.55
C SER A 150 -5.91 -14.35 -7.89
N LYS A 151 -4.72 -14.97 -7.96
CA LYS A 151 -3.48 -14.26 -8.35
C LYS A 151 -3.60 -13.65 -9.75
N ALA A 152 -4.12 -14.39 -10.72
CA ALA A 152 -4.33 -13.89 -12.08
C ALA A 152 -5.22 -12.64 -12.12
N ARG A 153 -6.33 -12.63 -11.37
CA ARG A 153 -7.20 -11.44 -11.25
C ARG A 153 -6.49 -10.25 -10.60
N LEU A 154 -5.67 -10.49 -9.57
CA LEU A 154 -4.85 -9.43 -8.97
C LEU A 154 -3.83 -8.84 -9.95
N HIS A 155 -3.12 -9.68 -10.72
CA HIS A 155 -2.20 -9.20 -11.75
C HIS A 155 -2.93 -8.40 -12.83
N LEU A 156 -4.06 -8.90 -13.34
CA LEU A 156 -4.85 -8.18 -14.34
C LEU A 156 -5.36 -6.84 -13.81
N THR A 157 -5.74 -6.77 -12.53
CA THR A 157 -6.13 -5.52 -11.88
C THR A 157 -4.96 -4.54 -11.86
N ILE A 158 -3.79 -4.98 -11.39
CA ILE A 158 -2.58 -4.13 -11.30
C ILE A 158 -2.16 -3.64 -12.68
N ASP A 159 -2.09 -4.54 -13.66
CA ASP A 159 -1.72 -4.23 -15.04
C ASP A 159 -2.66 -3.18 -15.65
N HIS A 160 -3.97 -3.35 -15.47
CA HIS A 160 -4.96 -2.35 -15.89
C HIS A 160 -4.72 -1.00 -15.22
N LEU A 161 -4.49 -0.96 -13.90
CA LEU A 161 -4.31 0.30 -13.16
C LEU A 161 -3.03 1.04 -13.54
N ILE A 162 -1.94 0.31 -13.80
CA ILE A 162 -0.67 0.89 -14.25
C ILE A 162 -0.81 1.51 -15.64
N HIS A 163 -1.60 0.90 -16.53
CA HIS A 163 -1.78 1.41 -17.90
C HIS A 163 -3.02 2.30 -18.09
N SER A 164 -3.89 2.43 -17.08
CA SER A 164 -5.11 3.23 -17.14
C SER A 164 -4.79 4.73 -17.08
N LYS A 165 -5.31 5.50 -18.03
CA LYS A 165 -5.23 6.97 -17.99
C LYS A 165 -5.97 7.56 -16.79
N VAL A 166 -7.04 6.91 -16.33
CA VAL A 166 -7.85 7.37 -15.19
C VAL A 166 -7.02 7.26 -13.91
N ALA A 167 -6.45 6.07 -13.64
CA ALA A 167 -5.64 5.84 -12.44
C ALA A 167 -4.35 6.68 -12.42
N ASN A 168 -3.80 7.00 -13.59
CA ASN A 168 -2.62 7.86 -13.74
C ASN A 168 -2.93 9.35 -13.88
N ALA A 169 -4.19 9.76 -13.83
CA ALA A 169 -4.55 11.17 -13.97
C ALA A 169 -4.01 11.97 -12.79
N ASN A 170 -2.96 12.76 -13.03
CA ASN A 170 -2.55 13.83 -12.13
C ASN A 170 -3.64 14.89 -12.16
N SER A 171 -4.61 14.81 -11.24
CA SER A 171 -5.57 15.89 -11.10
C SER A 171 -4.82 17.13 -10.57
N LEU A 172 -4.50 18.06 -11.50
CA LEU A 172 -4.31 19.50 -11.31
C LEU A 172 -2.91 20.15 -11.45
N HIS A 173 -1.81 19.47 -11.84
CA HIS A 173 -0.55 20.22 -12.02
C HIS A 173 0.34 19.98 -13.26
N GLN A 174 0.00 19.09 -14.19
CA GLN A 174 0.77 19.02 -15.46
C GLN A 174 -0.05 18.34 -16.56
N GLU A 175 -0.97 19.11 -17.15
CA GLU A 175 -1.50 18.94 -18.51
C GLU A 175 -2.44 20.12 -18.77
N ASN A 176 -1.87 21.32 -18.84
CA ASN A 176 -2.64 22.56 -18.98
C ASN A 176 -3.06 22.87 -20.42
N GLU A 177 -2.94 21.96 -21.38
CA GLU A 177 -3.34 22.24 -22.78
C GLU A 177 -4.17 21.17 -23.51
N LEU A 178 -4.46 19.99 -22.93
CA LEU A 178 -5.23 18.94 -23.66
C LEU A 178 -6.46 18.37 -22.96
N MET A 179 -6.59 18.43 -21.64
CA MET A 179 -7.77 17.94 -20.92
C MET A 179 -8.80 19.07 -20.72
N GLY A 180 -9.77 19.16 -21.62
CA GLY A 180 -10.84 20.17 -21.57
C GLY A 180 -11.71 20.07 -20.29
N LEU A 181 -12.37 21.18 -19.92
CA LEU A 181 -13.28 21.27 -18.76
C LEU A 181 -14.38 20.18 -18.76
N MET A 182 -14.87 19.78 -19.94
CA MET A 182 -15.85 18.69 -20.08
C MET A 182 -15.29 17.33 -19.63
N ASP A 183 -14.00 17.08 -19.83
CA ASP A 183 -13.37 15.78 -19.51
C ASP A 183 -13.10 15.66 -17.99
N LYS A 184 -12.74 16.79 -17.34
CA LYS A 184 -12.62 16.86 -15.87
C LYS A 184 -13.95 16.65 -15.16
N SER A 185 -15.03 17.26 -15.67
CA SER A 185 -16.39 17.05 -15.16
C SER A 185 -16.84 15.60 -15.32
N MET A 186 -16.56 15.00 -16.47
CA MET A 186 -16.88 13.60 -16.75
C MET A 186 -16.09 12.63 -15.86
N LEU A 187 -14.81 12.90 -15.59
CA LEU A 187 -13.98 12.11 -14.68
C LEU A 187 -14.49 12.16 -13.24
N CYS A 188 -14.78 13.34 -12.71
CA CYS A 188 -15.30 13.46 -11.33
C CYS A 188 -16.68 12.81 -11.19
N LYS A 189 -17.53 12.91 -12.22
CA LYS A 189 -18.82 12.21 -12.24
C LYS A 189 -18.64 10.68 -12.22
N LYS A 190 -17.70 10.15 -13.01
CA LYS A 190 -17.34 8.71 -12.98
C LYS A 190 -16.84 8.27 -11.62
N ILE A 191 -15.99 9.08 -10.97
CA ILE A 191 -15.48 8.80 -9.62
C ILE A 191 -16.65 8.74 -8.62
N SER A 192 -17.55 9.73 -8.62
CA SER A 192 -18.71 9.74 -7.72
C SER A 192 -19.66 8.56 -7.96
N GLU A 193 -20.01 8.27 -9.22
CA GLU A 193 -20.84 7.10 -9.57
C GLU A 193 -20.20 5.77 -9.14
N SER A 194 -18.88 5.69 -9.19
CA SER A 194 -18.14 4.52 -8.78
C SER A 194 -18.10 4.36 -7.26
N PHE A 195 -17.95 5.44 -6.48
CA PHE A 195 -18.09 5.37 -5.02
C PHE A 195 -19.49 4.96 -4.59
N ALA A 196 -20.54 5.44 -5.25
CA ALA A 196 -21.92 5.02 -5.00
C ALA A 196 -22.11 3.50 -5.23
N LYS A 197 -21.57 2.98 -6.34
CA LYS A 197 -21.57 1.54 -6.67
C LYS A 197 -20.77 0.70 -5.68
N ASN A 198 -19.76 1.29 -5.05
CA ASN A 198 -18.87 0.64 -4.09
C ASN A 198 -19.23 0.93 -2.62
N SER A 199 -20.49 1.29 -2.35
CA SER A 199 -21.02 1.51 -1.00
C SER A 199 -20.90 0.28 -0.08
N GLU A 200 -20.86 -0.94 -0.60
CA GLU A 200 -20.57 -2.13 0.23
C GLU A 200 -19.14 -2.15 0.82
N ILE A 201 -18.21 -1.41 0.19
CA ILE A 201 -16.79 -1.35 0.56
C ILE A 201 -16.49 -0.13 1.40
N PHE A 202 -17.05 1.03 1.02
CA PHE A 202 -16.81 2.31 1.67
C PHE A 202 -17.95 2.73 2.62
N GLY A 203 -19.13 2.13 2.54
CA GLY A 203 -20.27 2.48 3.38
C GLY A 203 -20.65 3.95 3.30
N ASN A 204 -21.04 4.53 4.44
CA ASN A 204 -21.23 5.98 4.60
C ASN A 204 -20.01 6.84 4.22
N CYS A 205 -18.80 6.27 4.13
CA CYS A 205 -17.66 7.01 3.58
C CYS A 205 -17.83 7.30 2.08
N SER A 206 -18.72 6.60 1.35
CA SER A 206 -19.04 6.92 -0.04
C SER A 206 -19.57 8.34 -0.19
N GLU A 207 -20.46 8.79 0.71
CA GLU A 207 -20.97 10.17 0.70
C GLU A 207 -19.85 11.19 0.96
N PHE A 208 -18.89 10.83 1.82
CA PHE A 208 -17.70 11.66 2.06
C PHE A 208 -16.83 11.76 0.80
N PHE A 209 -16.59 10.66 0.10
CA PHE A 209 -15.83 10.64 -1.15
C PHE A 209 -16.55 11.35 -2.30
N GLU A 210 -17.87 11.24 -2.38
CA GLU A 210 -18.71 12.00 -3.31
C GLU A 210 -18.57 13.51 -3.07
N LYS A 211 -18.73 13.97 -1.83
CA LYS A 211 -18.53 15.39 -1.47
C LYS A 211 -17.11 15.87 -1.76
N MET A 212 -16.11 15.01 -1.57
CA MET A 212 -14.71 15.35 -1.88
C MET A 212 -14.48 15.49 -3.38
N SER A 213 -15.02 14.58 -4.19
CA SER A 213 -15.04 14.67 -5.67
C SER A 213 -15.68 15.99 -6.13
N GLU A 214 -16.81 16.38 -5.54
CA GLU A 214 -17.50 17.64 -5.85
C GLU A 214 -16.68 18.88 -5.44
N ASN A 215 -15.97 18.83 -4.31
CA ASN A 215 -15.12 19.93 -3.87
C ASN A 215 -13.86 20.09 -4.75
N LEU A 216 -13.35 18.99 -5.30
CA LEU A 216 -12.27 19.02 -6.29
C LEU A 216 -12.72 19.71 -7.60
N LEU A 217 -13.96 19.46 -8.04
CA LEU A 217 -14.56 20.18 -9.17
C LEU A 217 -14.60 21.69 -8.91
N LYS A 218 -15.12 22.12 -7.76
CA LYS A 218 -15.24 23.55 -7.41
C LYS A 218 -13.89 24.26 -7.33
N LYS A 219 -12.85 23.62 -6.78
CA LYS A 219 -11.49 24.20 -6.75
C LYS A 219 -10.91 24.40 -8.16
N SER A 220 -11.24 23.51 -9.09
CA SER A 220 -10.77 23.59 -10.49
C SER A 220 -11.46 24.68 -11.32
N GLU A 221 -12.72 25.02 -11.01
CA GLU A 221 -13.45 26.15 -11.63
C GLU A 221 -12.94 27.50 -11.15
N ILE A 222 -12.43 27.58 -9.91
CA ILE A 222 -11.88 28.81 -9.34
C ILE A 222 -10.48 29.10 -9.92
N SER A 223 -9.65 28.07 -10.16
CA SER A 223 -8.30 28.26 -10.72
C SER A 223 -8.30 28.69 -12.19
N SER A 224 -9.34 28.37 -12.96
CA SER A 224 -9.48 28.79 -14.37
C SER A 224 -9.90 30.26 -14.53
N SER A 225 -10.36 30.92 -13.46
CA SER A 225 -10.76 32.32 -13.48
C SER A 225 -9.61 33.33 -13.28
N ASN A 226 -8.40 32.87 -12.96
CA ASN A 226 -7.24 33.71 -12.62
C ASN A 226 -5.95 33.29 -13.35
N ILE A 227 -5.93 33.27 -14.70
CA ILE A 227 -4.66 33.36 -15.45
C ILE A 227 -4.88 34.22 -16.69
N GLY A 228 -4.33 35.43 -16.65
CA GLY A 228 -4.18 36.31 -17.81
C GLY A 228 -2.70 36.65 -18.03
N ARG A 229 -2.24 36.39 -19.26
CA ARG A 229 -1.05 36.94 -19.95
C ARG A 229 0.34 36.65 -19.33
N ASP A 230 1.18 35.88 -20.04
CA ASP A 230 2.28 36.45 -20.85
C ASP A 230 3.17 35.38 -21.52
N GLN A 231 3.47 35.67 -22.80
CA GLN A 231 4.68 35.46 -23.61
C GLN A 231 5.26 34.06 -23.91
N GLU A 232 5.23 33.77 -25.22
CA GLU A 232 6.09 32.86 -25.98
C GLU A 232 7.58 33.20 -25.79
N ASP A 233 8.45 32.19 -25.65
CA ASP A 233 9.68 32.09 -26.45
C ASP A 233 10.50 30.79 -26.25
N SER A 234 10.86 30.19 -27.40
CA SER A 234 12.08 29.40 -27.70
C SER A 234 12.35 28.01 -27.06
N LEU A 235 12.39 26.99 -27.93
CA LEU A 235 13.07 25.68 -27.74
C LEU A 235 14.59 25.81 -27.94
N PRO A 236 15.38 24.88 -27.35
CA PRO A 236 16.42 24.24 -28.15
C PRO A 236 16.50 22.70 -28.04
N SER A 237 16.89 22.17 -29.21
CA SER A 237 17.25 20.82 -29.66
C SER A 237 17.95 19.84 -28.71
N MET A 238 17.58 18.56 -28.88
CA MET A 238 18.23 17.35 -28.38
C MET A 238 19.57 17.04 -29.06
N GLN A 239 20.50 16.44 -28.31
CA GLN A 239 21.61 15.62 -28.84
C GLN A 239 21.74 14.29 -28.07
N LYS A 240 22.10 13.26 -28.83
CA LYS A 240 22.20 11.82 -28.52
C LYS A 240 23.44 11.46 -27.67
N ALA A 241 23.34 10.35 -26.91
CA ALA A 241 24.02 9.05 -27.15
C ALA A 241 24.48 8.35 -25.85
N ALA A 242 24.14 7.06 -25.70
CA ALA A 242 25.09 5.93 -25.60
C ALA A 242 24.44 4.70 -24.92
N GLU A 243 24.63 3.54 -25.54
CA GLU A 243 24.23 2.18 -25.11
C GLU A 243 25.23 1.61 -24.10
N GLU A 244 24.80 0.75 -23.16
CA GLU A 244 25.52 -0.49 -22.78
C GLU A 244 24.71 -1.47 -21.88
N SER A 245 24.68 -2.73 -22.34
CA SER A 245 24.57 -4.06 -21.71
C SER A 245 23.56 -4.43 -20.57
N SER A 246 22.56 -5.22 -20.98
CA SER A 246 21.99 -6.48 -20.42
C SER A 246 22.04 -6.81 -18.92
N ASP A 247 20.87 -6.73 -18.28
CA ASP A 247 20.33 -7.73 -17.32
C ASP A 247 18.79 -7.75 -17.47
N VAL A 248 18.21 -8.88 -17.92
CA VAL A 248 16.84 -8.97 -18.46
C VAL A 248 15.73 -9.03 -17.39
N VAL A 249 16.06 -8.93 -16.09
CA VAL A 249 15.05 -9.03 -15.01
C VAL A 249 15.04 -7.79 -14.09
N THR A 250 16.03 -6.90 -14.18
CA THR A 250 16.10 -5.66 -13.39
C THR A 250 15.50 -4.45 -14.11
N SER A 251 15.12 -4.56 -15.38
CA SER A 251 14.68 -3.40 -16.18
C SER A 251 13.20 -3.02 -16.04
N SER A 252 12.40 -3.72 -15.23
CA SER A 252 10.96 -3.42 -15.13
C SER A 252 10.64 -2.12 -14.39
N LEU A 253 11.58 -1.55 -13.63
CA LEU A 253 11.41 -0.22 -13.03
C LEU A 253 11.96 0.90 -13.92
N ALA A 254 12.73 0.57 -14.96
CA ALA A 254 13.37 1.51 -15.88
C ALA A 254 12.66 1.56 -17.26
N SER A 255 11.42 1.09 -17.34
CA SER A 255 10.60 1.10 -18.55
C SER A 255 9.89 2.46 -18.70
N THR A 256 10.54 3.39 -19.41
CA THR A 256 10.07 4.47 -20.33
C THR A 256 8.64 5.08 -20.26
N CYS A 257 7.88 4.89 -19.19
CA CYS A 257 6.63 5.60 -18.95
C CYS A 257 6.77 6.31 -17.60
N ASP A 258 6.63 7.63 -17.60
CA ASP A 258 6.73 8.49 -16.41
C ASP A 258 5.47 8.33 -15.53
N THR A 259 5.15 7.08 -15.17
CA THR A 259 3.98 6.70 -14.39
C THR A 259 4.38 6.56 -12.93
N TRP A 260 3.62 7.15 -12.03
CA TRP A 260 3.86 7.08 -10.58
C TRP A 260 3.52 5.72 -9.96
N GLN A 261 3.12 4.74 -10.78
CA GLN A 261 2.75 3.40 -10.38
C GLN A 261 3.72 2.40 -11.01
N HIS A 262 4.17 1.43 -10.21
CA HIS A 262 5.16 0.44 -10.60
C HIS A 262 4.76 -0.95 -10.08
N TYR A 263 5.35 -2.00 -10.63
CA TYR A 263 5.12 -3.38 -10.20
C TYR A 263 6.43 -4.06 -9.78
N TYR A 264 6.41 -4.72 -8.62
CA TYR A 264 7.50 -5.57 -8.13
C TYR A 264 7.09 -7.06 -8.15
N PRO A 265 7.82 -7.92 -8.89
CA PRO A 265 7.38 -9.29 -9.20
C PRO A 265 7.74 -10.32 -8.10
N ALA A 266 7.35 -10.09 -6.84
CA ALA A 266 7.68 -10.99 -5.73
C ALA A 266 7.09 -12.41 -5.90
N TYR A 267 5.87 -12.49 -6.44
CA TYR A 267 5.16 -13.75 -6.69
C TYR A 267 5.87 -14.57 -7.78
N GLU A 268 6.24 -13.92 -8.87
CA GLU A 268 6.95 -14.51 -10.01
C GLU A 268 8.37 -14.90 -9.62
N ILE A 269 9.09 -14.10 -8.82
CA ILE A 269 10.41 -14.52 -8.31
C ILE A 269 10.30 -15.83 -7.55
N LEU A 270 9.31 -15.99 -6.66
CA LEU A 270 9.15 -17.26 -5.96
C LEU A 270 8.82 -18.40 -6.92
N LEU A 271 7.87 -18.19 -7.83
CA LEU A 271 7.36 -19.27 -8.69
C LEU A 271 8.24 -19.58 -9.89
N ASP A 272 9.07 -18.65 -10.35
CA ASP A 272 9.84 -18.77 -11.57
C ASP A 272 11.34 -18.92 -11.32
N GLU A 273 11.90 -18.18 -10.36
CA GLU A 273 13.32 -18.29 -9.98
C GLU A 273 13.52 -19.33 -8.87
N LEU A 274 12.66 -19.32 -7.84
CA LEU A 274 12.77 -20.16 -6.65
C LEU A 274 11.83 -21.38 -6.68
N ARG A 275 11.78 -22.06 -7.82
CA ARG A 275 10.85 -23.17 -8.12
C ARG A 275 10.94 -24.41 -7.23
N ASP A 276 12.04 -24.59 -6.51
CA ASP A 276 12.30 -25.78 -5.71
C ASP A 276 11.53 -25.78 -4.38
N TYR A 277 11.05 -26.95 -3.94
CA TYR A 277 10.31 -27.10 -2.70
C TYR A 277 11.06 -26.60 -1.46
N ARG A 278 12.40 -26.58 -1.48
CA ARG A 278 13.22 -26.00 -0.39
C ARG A 278 12.89 -24.54 -0.10
N PHE A 279 12.34 -23.83 -1.08
CA PHE A 279 11.99 -22.42 -0.96
C PHE A 279 10.61 -22.19 -0.35
N PHE A 280 9.90 -23.26 0.01
CA PHE A 280 8.67 -23.21 0.79
C PHE A 280 8.93 -23.65 2.23
N ALA A 281 8.18 -23.06 3.16
CA ALA A 281 8.13 -23.49 4.54
C ALA A 281 7.53 -24.92 4.64
N PRO A 282 7.64 -25.60 5.80
CA PRO A 282 7.15 -26.97 5.97
C PRO A 282 5.66 -27.18 5.67
N ASP A 283 4.84 -26.12 5.74
CA ASP A 283 3.43 -26.17 5.38
C ASP A 283 3.18 -26.17 3.86
N MET A 284 4.23 -25.96 3.07
CA MET A 284 4.18 -25.85 1.63
C MET A 284 3.33 -24.67 1.13
N LEU A 285 2.97 -23.71 1.97
CA LEU A 285 2.13 -22.56 1.59
C LEU A 285 2.90 -21.25 1.66
N HIS A 286 3.71 -21.10 2.71
CA HIS A 286 4.54 -19.92 2.90
C HIS A 286 5.89 -20.08 2.20
N PRO A 287 6.51 -18.96 1.78
CA PRO A 287 7.93 -18.96 1.45
C PRO A 287 8.77 -19.35 2.69
N SER A 288 9.85 -20.09 2.46
CA SER A 288 10.90 -20.32 3.46
C SER A 288 11.63 -19.03 3.82
N GLU A 289 12.34 -19.00 4.96
CA GLU A 289 13.20 -17.86 5.32
C GLU A 289 14.22 -17.54 4.22
N GLN A 290 14.84 -18.56 3.62
CA GLN A 290 15.77 -18.39 2.52
C GLN A 290 15.12 -17.68 1.31
N ALA A 291 13.88 -18.01 0.99
CA ALA A 291 13.14 -17.38 -0.09
C ALA A 291 12.76 -15.93 0.24
N VAL A 292 12.35 -15.68 1.48
CA VAL A 292 12.07 -14.31 1.97
C VAL A 292 13.32 -13.45 1.85
N ASP A 293 14.48 -13.93 2.30
CA ASP A 293 15.76 -13.20 2.23
C ASP A 293 16.17 -12.91 0.79
N TYR A 294 16.00 -13.88 -0.12
CA TYR A 294 16.33 -13.70 -1.53
C TYR A 294 15.42 -12.65 -2.21
N ILE A 295 14.10 -12.74 -1.99
CA ILE A 295 13.14 -11.75 -2.51
C ILE A 295 13.43 -10.38 -1.90
N TRP A 296 13.72 -10.31 -0.60
CA TRP A 296 14.08 -9.06 0.06
C TRP A 296 15.33 -8.43 -0.54
N GLU A 297 16.37 -9.22 -0.86
CA GLU A 297 17.57 -8.70 -1.50
C GLU A 297 17.28 -8.12 -2.88
N LYS A 298 16.52 -8.84 -3.71
CA LYS A 298 16.08 -8.35 -5.02
C LYS A 298 15.24 -7.07 -4.89
N PHE A 299 14.39 -7.01 -3.89
CA PHE A 299 13.55 -5.85 -3.61
C PHE A 299 14.41 -4.62 -3.25
N ARG A 300 15.41 -4.77 -2.38
CA ARG A 300 16.34 -3.69 -2.03
C ARG A 300 17.03 -3.11 -3.25
N LEU A 301 17.57 -3.98 -4.11
CA LEU A 301 18.25 -3.56 -5.34
C LEU A 301 17.32 -2.82 -6.31
N ALA A 302 16.04 -3.16 -6.30
CA ALA A 302 15.05 -2.57 -7.20
C ALA A 302 14.48 -1.24 -6.66
N ALA A 303 14.18 -1.16 -5.37
CA ALA A 303 13.39 -0.07 -4.79
C ALA A 303 14.18 0.94 -3.95
N PHE A 304 15.39 0.60 -3.47
CA PHE A 304 16.12 1.48 -2.56
C PHE A 304 17.00 2.48 -3.31
N SER A 305 16.96 3.75 -2.86
CA SER A 305 18.00 4.71 -3.25
C SER A 305 19.36 4.30 -2.67
N PRO A 306 20.49 4.80 -3.20
CA PRO A 306 21.81 4.54 -2.63
C PRO A 306 21.89 4.90 -1.14
N GLU A 307 21.24 5.99 -0.72
CA GLU A 307 21.19 6.44 0.68
C GLU A 307 20.38 5.46 1.54
N LEU A 308 19.24 4.97 1.04
CA LEU A 308 18.41 4.01 1.74
C LEU A 308 19.10 2.63 1.82
N GLN A 309 19.82 2.23 0.78
CA GLN A 309 20.62 1.00 0.76
C GLN A 309 21.71 1.04 1.82
N ASP A 310 22.42 2.17 1.96
CA ASP A 310 23.42 2.36 3.00
C ASP A 310 22.79 2.36 4.41
N CYS A 311 21.66 3.06 4.59
CA CYS A 311 20.89 3.03 5.82
C CYS A 311 20.50 1.60 6.22
N ALA A 312 19.89 0.85 5.31
CA ALA A 312 19.45 -0.52 5.55
C ALA A 312 20.61 -1.46 5.88
N SER A 313 21.75 -1.30 5.20
CA SER A 313 22.95 -2.12 5.43
C SER A 313 23.54 -1.87 6.82
N GLN A 314 23.63 -0.61 7.24
CA GLN A 314 24.10 -0.25 8.59
C GLN A 314 23.12 -0.74 9.67
N LEU A 315 21.82 -0.56 9.46
CA LEU A 315 20.78 -1.02 10.38
C LEU A 315 20.81 -2.54 10.55
N TYR A 316 20.94 -3.29 9.45
CA TYR A 316 21.06 -4.75 9.48
C TYR A 316 22.26 -5.19 10.31
N SER A 317 23.42 -4.57 10.09
CA SER A 317 24.64 -4.91 10.85
C SER A 317 24.54 -4.53 12.33
N ILE A 318 23.82 -3.46 12.69
CA ILE A 318 23.53 -3.11 14.09
C ILE A 318 22.59 -4.14 14.72
N ARG A 319 21.52 -4.54 14.02
CA ARG A 319 20.56 -5.54 14.51
C ARG A 319 21.20 -6.91 14.75
N GLN A 320 22.11 -7.34 13.87
CA GLN A 320 22.90 -8.55 14.10
C GLN A 320 23.79 -8.44 15.33
N ALA A 321 24.41 -7.28 15.56
CA ALA A 321 25.22 -7.07 16.75
C ALA A 321 24.37 -7.07 18.04
N LEU A 322 23.17 -6.51 18.00
CA LEU A 322 22.23 -6.50 19.13
C LEU A 322 21.61 -7.87 19.42
N SER A 323 21.46 -8.74 18.41
CA SER A 323 20.96 -10.09 18.61
C SER A 323 22.02 -11.08 19.10
N HIS A 324 23.30 -10.70 19.06
CA HIS A 324 24.41 -11.53 19.53
C HIS A 324 24.29 -11.80 21.03
N ARG A 325 24.16 -13.08 21.39
CA ARG A 325 24.15 -13.55 22.79
C ARG A 325 25.56 -14.00 23.19
N PRO A 326 26.30 -13.23 24.02
CA PRO A 326 27.64 -13.61 24.43
C PRO A 326 27.63 -14.84 25.35
N LEU A 327 28.63 -15.73 25.17
CA LEU A 327 28.86 -16.85 26.07
C LEU A 327 29.49 -16.40 27.40
N HIS A 328 30.28 -15.31 27.37
CA HIS A 328 30.92 -14.71 28.53
C HIS A 328 30.65 -13.20 28.58
N PRO A 329 29.52 -12.77 29.17
CA PRO A 329 29.14 -11.35 29.24
C PRO A 329 30.14 -10.46 30.01
N GLU A 330 30.94 -11.06 30.90
CA GLU A 330 31.89 -10.33 31.74
C GLU A 330 33.26 -10.11 31.06
N SER A 331 33.50 -10.69 29.88
CA SER A 331 34.82 -10.60 29.22
C SER A 331 35.13 -9.18 28.75
N GLU A 332 36.43 -8.82 28.73
CA GLU A 332 36.86 -7.52 28.20
C GLU A 332 36.53 -7.37 26.70
N ASP A 333 36.64 -8.45 25.93
CA ASP A 333 36.27 -8.49 24.52
C ASP A 333 34.79 -8.16 24.30
N TYR A 334 33.90 -8.69 25.15
CA TYR A 334 32.47 -8.38 25.05
C TYR A 334 32.18 -6.94 25.44
N ARG A 335 32.84 -6.40 26.47
CA ARG A 335 32.70 -4.98 26.84
C ARG A 335 33.16 -4.06 25.71
N LEU A 336 34.24 -4.41 25.01
CA LEU A 336 34.73 -3.67 23.85
C LEU A 336 33.73 -3.75 22.68
N PHE A 337 33.24 -4.96 22.36
CA PHE A 337 32.22 -5.16 21.33
C PHE A 337 30.94 -4.37 21.61
N TYR A 338 30.47 -4.38 22.87
CA TYR A 338 29.29 -3.63 23.29
C TYR A 338 29.50 -2.12 23.14
N THR A 339 30.65 -1.61 23.58
CA THR A 339 31.01 -0.18 23.45
C THR A 339 31.06 0.25 21.98
N GLN A 340 31.66 -0.57 21.10
CA GLN A 340 31.67 -0.32 19.66
C GLN A 340 30.26 -0.35 19.06
N THR A 341 29.42 -1.27 19.50
CA THR A 341 28.01 -1.36 19.05
C THR A 341 27.23 -0.11 19.45
N GLN A 342 27.40 0.39 20.68
CA GLN A 342 26.80 1.65 21.13
C GLN A 342 27.26 2.86 20.30
N GLN A 343 28.57 2.98 20.03
CA GLN A 343 29.09 4.04 19.16
C GLN A 343 28.52 3.98 17.75
N ARG A 344 28.28 2.78 17.21
CA ARG A 344 27.64 2.60 15.90
C ARG A 344 26.17 3.04 15.93
N ILE A 345 25.46 2.73 17.00
CA ILE A 345 24.06 3.18 17.22
C ILE A 345 24.00 4.71 17.28
N GLU A 346 24.90 5.35 18.03
CA GLU A 346 24.97 6.81 18.12
C GLU A 346 25.26 7.46 16.76
N LYS A 347 26.27 6.96 16.04
CA LYS A 347 26.59 7.45 14.68
C LYS A 347 25.43 7.25 13.71
N PHE A 348 24.74 6.11 13.78
CA PHE A 348 23.57 5.83 12.96
C PHE A 348 22.45 6.83 13.26
N ALA A 349 22.14 7.05 14.55
CA ALA A 349 21.09 7.97 14.96
C ALA A 349 21.39 9.42 14.58
N GLN A 350 22.65 9.85 14.67
CA GLN A 350 23.09 11.16 14.19
C GLN A 350 22.92 11.32 12.69
N ARG A 351 23.20 10.26 11.91
CA ARG A 351 23.15 10.31 10.45
C ARG A 351 21.73 10.22 9.88
N PHE A 352 20.90 9.31 10.41
CA PHE A 352 19.59 8.99 9.85
C PHE A 352 18.42 9.55 10.67
N GLY A 353 18.68 10.16 11.83
CA GLY A 353 17.67 10.85 12.62
C GLY A 353 16.75 9.93 13.45
N PHE A 354 17.07 8.65 13.58
CA PHE A 354 16.32 7.73 14.44
C PHE A 354 17.22 6.66 15.08
N ILE A 355 16.77 6.13 16.23
CA ILE A 355 17.50 5.09 16.95
C ILE A 355 17.07 3.72 16.42
N PRO A 356 18.02 2.85 16.03
CA PRO A 356 17.76 1.44 15.73
C PRO A 356 17.02 0.77 16.89
N LYS A 357 15.80 0.29 16.63
CA LYS A 357 15.04 -0.56 17.54
C LYS A 357 15.14 -2.02 17.12
#